data_AF-A0A6M1N9P5-F1
#
_entry.id   AF-A0A6M1N9P5-F1
#
_cell.length_a   1.000
_cell.length_b   1.000
_cell.length_c   1.000
_cell.angle_alpha   90.00
_cell.angle_beta   90.00
_cell.angle_gamma   90.00
#
_symmetry.space_group_name_H-M   'P 1'
#
loop_
_entity.id
_entity.type
_entity.pdbx_description
1 polymer ?
#
loop_
_entity_poly.entity_id
_entity_poly.type
_entity_poly.pdbx_seq_one_letter_code
_entity_poly.pdbx_strand_id
1 'polypeptide(L)'
;MKTHKIYISLMTVMVLAMGWFTSCKKVVHEIDDAIVSINENTPNSVQLGQKLRVGFISNRVNAFEFSIVKDGDALMTEQITLEGDEKILSREFDIPNDGSWMGDVLLQVSYDAGGQRIEKTRALTILESSPEMFLVGGSTGAGWEPPLATPMFLYNSESKDKFEIFEYITADGGGFKFLPDKTWDNAYGLGASAGTLLQAGDAGNITVEENGFYRVRMDAEALTYDLLKVTWGIVGDATAGGWDQSTDMMFEGGKGTYTWKITANLSEGGLKFRYNNAWDFDDIPANLGGDESNLTWGGSNIDITSAGTYNIELNLSPAGYTAKIEKQ
;
A
#
# COMPACT_ATOMS: atom_id res chain seq x y z
N MET A 1 80.33 30.97 -39.77
CA MET A 1 80.76 31.00 -41.19
C MET A 1 80.02 29.89 -41.93
N LYS A 2 79.53 30.20 -43.13
CA LYS A 2 78.70 29.37 -44.04
C LYS A 2 79.22 27.91 -44.15
N THR A 3 78.36 26.93 -44.45
CA THR A 3 78.14 26.54 -45.86
C THR A 3 76.86 25.73 -46.08
N HIS A 4 76.24 26.00 -47.23
CA HIS A 4 74.89 25.64 -47.63
C HIS A 4 74.74 24.19 -48.11
N LYS A 5 73.55 23.67 -47.82
CA LYS A 5 72.88 22.53 -48.47
C LYS A 5 72.35 22.94 -49.86
N ILE A 6 72.31 21.99 -50.78
CA ILE A 6 71.45 22.00 -51.97
C ILE A 6 70.87 20.59 -52.09
N TYR A 7 69.55 20.45 -52.25
CA TYR A 7 68.82 19.37 -52.96
C TYR A 7 67.32 19.75 -52.90
N ILE A 8 66.43 19.59 -53.88
CA ILE A 8 66.44 19.40 -55.35
C ILE A 8 65.01 19.80 -55.78
N SER A 9 64.86 20.34 -57.00
CA SER A 9 63.60 20.86 -57.54
C SER A 9 62.71 19.77 -58.16
N LEU A 10 61.39 20.00 -58.04
CA LEU A 10 60.25 19.24 -58.55
C LEU A 10 59.89 19.66 -60.00
N MET A 11 59.39 18.74 -60.84
CA MET A 11 58.56 19.10 -62.02
C MET A 11 57.66 17.93 -62.51
N THR A 12 56.35 18.08 -62.27
CA THR A 12 55.18 18.12 -63.19
C THR A 12 54.88 17.01 -64.25
N VAL A 13 53.86 16.17 -63.93
CA VAL A 13 52.53 15.91 -64.60
C VAL A 13 52.34 15.14 -65.95
N MET A 14 51.38 14.17 -65.85
CA MET A 14 50.39 13.57 -66.81
C MET A 14 50.79 12.57 -67.91
N VAL A 15 50.21 11.35 -67.87
CA VAL A 15 49.48 10.67 -68.98
C VAL A 15 48.39 9.71 -68.42
N LEU A 16 47.30 9.61 -69.18
CA LEU A 16 45.98 8.97 -69.01
C LEU A 16 45.91 7.43 -68.94
N ALA A 17 44.95 6.96 -68.13
CA ALA A 17 43.89 5.94 -68.35
C ALA A 17 44.20 4.51 -68.85
N MET A 18 43.95 3.52 -67.98
CA MET A 18 43.22 2.30 -68.34
C MET A 18 42.56 1.68 -67.09
N GLY A 19 41.27 1.37 -67.21
CA GLY A 19 40.36 1.10 -66.10
C GLY A 19 40.67 -0.17 -65.32
N TRP A 20 40.55 -0.07 -64.00
CA TRP A 20 40.41 -1.19 -63.09
C TRP A 20 39.04 -1.05 -62.45
N PHE A 21 38.14 -1.99 -62.74
CA PHE A 21 36.90 -2.15 -62.01
C PHE A 21 37.24 -2.59 -60.57
N THR A 22 37.35 -1.64 -59.65
CA THR A 22 37.21 -1.94 -58.23
C THR A 22 35.74 -2.21 -57.97
N SER A 23 35.43 -3.49 -57.83
CA SER A 23 34.15 -3.99 -57.31
C SER A 23 33.69 -3.12 -56.14
N CYS A 24 32.49 -2.53 -56.27
CA CYS A 24 31.77 -1.97 -55.15
C CYS A 24 31.77 -3.01 -54.03
N LYS A 25 32.29 -2.65 -52.86
CA LYS A 25 32.11 -3.43 -51.63
C LYS A 25 30.60 -3.41 -51.39
N LYS A 26 29.93 -4.53 -51.66
CA LYS A 26 28.52 -4.73 -51.35
C LYS A 26 28.36 -4.40 -49.87
N VAL A 27 27.67 -3.31 -49.53
CA VAL A 27 27.18 -3.12 -48.17
C VAL A 27 26.10 -4.18 -48.03
N VAL A 28 26.48 -5.29 -47.43
CA VAL A 28 25.55 -6.35 -47.06
C VAL A 28 24.77 -5.81 -45.88
N HIS A 29 23.54 -5.36 -46.11
CA HIS A 29 22.55 -5.20 -45.06
C HIS A 29 21.97 -6.59 -44.75
N GLU A 30 22.72 -7.38 -44.00
CA GLU A 30 22.25 -8.60 -43.32
C GLU A 30 22.83 -8.45 -41.91
N ILE A 31 22.11 -8.48 -40.80
CA ILE A 31 20.90 -9.20 -40.41
C ILE A 31 20.25 -8.35 -39.30
N ASP A 32 18.92 -8.33 -39.20
CA ASP A 32 18.22 -7.74 -38.04
C ASP A 32 18.80 -8.33 -36.74
N ASP A 33 19.47 -7.54 -35.90
CA ASP A 33 20.27 -8.08 -34.78
C ASP A 33 19.39 -8.86 -33.79
N ALA A 34 19.91 -9.99 -33.27
CA ALA A 34 19.25 -10.73 -32.21
C ALA A 34 19.27 -9.90 -30.92
N ILE A 35 18.10 -9.53 -30.42
CA ILE A 35 17.96 -8.55 -29.34
C ILE A 35 16.77 -8.88 -28.45
N VAL A 36 16.95 -8.70 -27.15
CA VAL A 36 15.88 -8.52 -26.18
C VAL A 36 16.09 -7.20 -25.47
N SER A 37 15.02 -6.47 -25.21
CA SER A 37 15.04 -5.24 -24.42
C SER A 37 13.76 -5.08 -23.62
N ILE A 38 13.87 -4.40 -22.48
CA ILE A 38 12.72 -3.96 -21.69
C ILE A 38 12.18 -2.67 -22.32
N ASN A 39 10.90 -2.65 -22.70
CA ASN A 39 10.29 -1.54 -23.40
C ASN A 39 9.86 -0.40 -22.46
N GLU A 40 9.64 0.79 -23.02
CA GLU A 40 9.27 2.02 -22.30
C GLU A 40 7.99 1.93 -21.45
N ASN A 41 7.05 1.03 -21.79
CA ASN A 41 5.80 0.85 -21.04
C ASN A 41 6.00 0.17 -19.68
N THR A 42 7.17 -0.42 -19.42
CA THR A 42 7.52 -0.90 -18.08
C THR A 42 7.62 0.30 -17.13
N PRO A 43 7.00 0.28 -15.95
CA PRO A 43 7.06 1.40 -15.01
C PRO A 43 8.48 1.58 -14.44
N ASN A 44 8.77 2.76 -13.91
CA ASN A 44 10.06 3.06 -13.26
C ASN A 44 10.04 2.77 -11.75
N SER A 45 8.87 2.48 -11.19
CA SER A 45 8.71 2.07 -9.79
C SER A 45 7.54 1.12 -9.61
N VAL A 46 7.54 0.42 -8.49
CA VAL A 46 6.47 -0.46 -8.03
C VAL A 46 6.48 -0.50 -6.50
N GLN A 47 5.33 -0.65 -5.85
CA GLN A 47 5.28 -0.82 -4.40
C GLN A 47 5.44 -2.30 -4.03
N LEU A 48 5.96 -2.56 -2.83
CA LEU A 48 5.91 -3.90 -2.23
C LEU A 48 4.47 -4.45 -2.23
N GLY A 49 4.33 -5.76 -2.44
CA GLY A 49 3.04 -6.44 -2.51
C GLY A 49 2.24 -6.23 -3.81
N GLN A 50 2.73 -5.42 -4.76
CA GLN A 50 2.06 -5.16 -6.04
C GLN A 50 2.65 -6.00 -7.18
N LYS A 51 1.89 -6.15 -8.27
CA LYS A 51 2.39 -6.76 -9.50
C LYS A 51 3.20 -5.75 -10.32
N LEU A 52 4.41 -6.13 -10.70
CA LEU A 52 5.22 -5.40 -11.67
C LEU A 52 4.91 -5.90 -13.08
N ARG A 53 4.34 -5.04 -13.92
CA ARG A 53 4.14 -5.33 -15.35
C ARG A 53 5.38 -4.94 -16.15
N VAL A 54 6.09 -5.92 -16.71
CA VAL A 54 7.26 -5.69 -17.57
C VAL A 54 6.89 -5.98 -19.02
N GLY A 55 7.25 -5.06 -19.90
CA GLY A 55 7.12 -5.20 -21.33
C GLY A 55 8.45 -5.56 -21.96
N PHE A 56 8.47 -6.56 -22.82
CA PHE A 56 9.66 -6.99 -23.55
C PHE A 56 9.47 -6.80 -25.05
N ILE A 57 10.53 -6.40 -25.73
CA ILE A 57 10.66 -6.45 -27.18
C ILE A 57 11.77 -7.43 -27.49
N SER A 58 11.47 -8.40 -28.36
CA SER A 58 12.41 -9.39 -28.84
C SER A 58 12.45 -9.43 -30.35
N ASN A 59 13.65 -9.65 -30.90
CA ASN A 59 13.84 -9.99 -32.29
C ASN A 59 14.85 -11.14 -32.39
N ARG A 60 14.47 -12.23 -33.07
CA ARG A 60 15.31 -13.43 -33.28
C ARG A 60 15.85 -14.06 -32.00
N VAL A 61 15.18 -13.85 -30.87
CA VAL A 61 15.45 -14.49 -29.58
C VAL A 61 14.13 -15.01 -29.03
N ASN A 62 13.97 -16.33 -29.02
CA ASN A 62 12.70 -16.93 -28.60
C ASN A 62 12.70 -17.40 -27.15
N ALA A 63 13.86 -17.34 -26.47
CA ALA A 63 13.98 -17.62 -25.05
C ALA A 63 15.04 -16.71 -24.43
N PHE A 64 14.74 -16.19 -23.24
CA PHE A 64 15.65 -15.36 -22.46
C PHE A 64 15.34 -15.47 -20.98
N GLU A 65 16.32 -15.09 -20.15
CA GLU A 65 16.17 -15.02 -18.71
C GLU A 65 15.81 -13.60 -18.31
N PHE A 66 14.87 -13.46 -17.39
CA PHE A 66 14.54 -12.21 -16.73
C PHE A 66 14.85 -12.32 -15.23
N SER A 67 15.49 -11.31 -14.67
CA SER A 67 15.80 -11.23 -13.24
C SER A 67 15.52 -9.85 -12.69
N ILE A 68 15.19 -9.78 -11.40
CA ILE A 68 15.23 -8.55 -10.61
C ILE A 68 16.48 -8.65 -9.73
N VAL A 69 17.43 -7.75 -9.94
CA VAL A 69 18.76 -7.79 -9.31
C VAL A 69 18.90 -6.62 -8.36
N LYS A 70 19.34 -6.90 -7.13
CA LYS A 70 19.63 -5.90 -6.10
C LYS A 70 21.02 -6.14 -5.55
N ASP A 71 21.84 -5.10 -5.53
CA ASP A 71 23.23 -5.15 -5.02
C ASP A 71 24.10 -6.26 -5.67
N GLY A 72 23.76 -6.67 -6.89
CA GLY A 72 24.44 -7.74 -7.64
C GLY A 72 23.84 -9.13 -7.46
N ASP A 73 22.92 -9.31 -6.52
CA ASP A 73 22.22 -10.58 -6.27
C ASP A 73 20.83 -10.59 -6.92
N ALA A 74 20.46 -11.73 -7.51
CA ALA A 74 19.11 -11.90 -8.06
C ALA A 74 18.10 -12.13 -6.93
N LEU A 75 17.17 -11.19 -6.76
CA LEU A 75 16.00 -11.36 -5.89
C LEU A 75 15.03 -12.40 -6.49
N MET A 76 14.95 -12.45 -7.82
CA MET A 76 14.24 -13.48 -8.55
C MET A 76 14.82 -13.68 -9.95
N THR A 77 14.53 -14.85 -10.54
CA THR A 77 14.87 -15.20 -11.91
C THR A 77 13.76 -16.05 -12.53
N GLU A 78 13.38 -15.75 -13.76
CA GLU A 78 12.39 -16.48 -14.54
C GLU A 78 12.87 -16.69 -15.99
N GLN A 79 12.65 -17.89 -16.53
CA GLN A 79 12.91 -18.20 -17.94
C GLN A 79 11.67 -17.89 -18.77
N ILE A 80 11.81 -16.96 -19.72
CA ILE A 80 10.72 -16.51 -20.59
C ILE A 80 10.94 -17.11 -21.98
N THR A 81 9.91 -17.80 -22.48
CA THR A 81 9.87 -18.35 -23.85
C THR A 81 8.75 -17.68 -24.63
N LEU A 82 9.02 -17.30 -25.88
CA LEU A 82 8.05 -16.73 -26.82
C LEU A 82 7.37 -17.85 -27.60
N GLU A 83 6.06 -17.72 -27.79
CA GLU A 83 5.30 -18.65 -28.63
C GLU A 83 5.19 -18.10 -30.07
N GLY A 84 5.54 -18.94 -31.05
CA GLY A 84 5.44 -18.57 -32.47
C GLY A 84 6.34 -17.39 -32.87
N ASP A 85 5.74 -16.41 -33.56
CA ASP A 85 6.42 -15.21 -34.08
C ASP A 85 6.22 -13.96 -33.19
N GLU A 86 5.87 -14.15 -31.91
CA GLU A 86 5.68 -13.04 -30.96
C GLU A 86 6.97 -12.22 -30.81
N LYS A 87 6.89 -10.90 -31.07
CA LYS A 87 8.03 -9.96 -30.96
C LYS A 87 7.90 -9.00 -29.79
N ILE A 88 6.71 -8.84 -29.24
CA ILE A 88 6.42 -7.94 -28.14
C ILE A 88 5.50 -8.69 -27.20
N LEU A 89 5.86 -8.72 -25.92
CA LEU A 89 5.05 -9.36 -24.89
C LEU A 89 5.03 -8.50 -23.63
N SER A 90 4.09 -8.78 -22.75
CA SER A 90 4.06 -8.23 -21.39
C SER A 90 3.77 -9.34 -20.39
N ARG A 91 4.52 -9.37 -19.30
CA ARG A 91 4.33 -10.29 -18.17
C ARG A 91 4.17 -9.49 -16.88
N GLU A 92 3.47 -10.09 -15.93
CA GLU A 92 3.33 -9.58 -14.58
C GLU A 92 4.16 -10.45 -13.63
N PHE A 93 4.90 -9.80 -12.75
CA PHE A 93 5.73 -10.45 -11.73
C PHE A 93 5.27 -9.98 -10.36
N ASP A 94 5.10 -10.89 -9.42
CA ASP A 94 4.73 -10.56 -8.06
C ASP A 94 5.92 -9.95 -7.31
N ILE A 95 5.75 -8.74 -6.77
CA ILE A 95 6.70 -8.15 -5.83
C ILE A 95 6.22 -8.51 -4.43
N PRO A 96 6.99 -9.28 -3.63
CA PRO A 96 6.56 -9.68 -2.30
C PRO A 96 6.41 -8.47 -1.37
N ASN A 97 5.58 -8.58 -0.34
CA ASN A 97 5.53 -7.60 0.74
C ASN A 97 6.70 -7.82 1.73
N ASP A 98 7.93 -7.80 1.21
CA ASP A 98 9.16 -8.00 1.99
C ASP A 98 10.06 -6.76 1.89
N GLY A 99 10.31 -6.13 3.02
CA GLY A 99 11.19 -4.95 3.14
C GLY A 99 12.59 -5.16 2.53
N SER A 100 13.07 -6.40 2.44
CA SER A 100 14.36 -6.72 1.82
C SER A 100 14.42 -6.35 0.33
N TRP A 101 13.26 -6.24 -0.35
CA TRP A 101 13.16 -5.86 -1.76
C TRP A 101 13.17 -4.34 -1.99
N MET A 102 12.92 -3.52 -0.96
CA MET A 102 12.81 -2.06 -1.11
C MET A 102 14.10 -1.41 -1.62
N GLY A 103 13.96 -0.33 -2.38
CA GLY A 103 15.06 0.46 -2.90
C GLY A 103 15.31 0.22 -4.39
N ASP A 104 16.48 0.66 -4.85
CA ASP A 104 16.84 0.60 -6.26
C ASP A 104 17.25 -0.82 -6.66
N VAL A 105 16.69 -1.29 -7.78
CA VAL A 105 16.99 -2.59 -8.37
C VAL A 105 17.21 -2.44 -9.88
N LEU A 106 17.78 -3.48 -10.49
CA LEU A 106 17.93 -3.62 -11.93
C LEU A 106 17.00 -4.72 -12.44
N LEU A 107 16.10 -4.36 -13.34
CA LEU A 107 15.43 -5.31 -14.21
C LEU A 107 16.44 -5.77 -15.26
N GLN A 108 16.82 -7.03 -15.22
CA GLN A 108 17.84 -7.60 -16.10
C GLN A 108 17.21 -8.60 -17.05
N VAL A 109 17.50 -8.47 -18.34
CA VAL A 109 17.27 -9.53 -19.33
C VAL A 109 18.61 -10.06 -19.79
N SER A 110 18.74 -11.37 -19.83
CA SER A 110 19.95 -12.05 -20.28
C SER A 110 19.61 -13.10 -21.34
N TYR A 111 20.28 -13.06 -22.49
CA TYR A 111 20.01 -13.94 -23.64
C TYR A 111 21.28 -14.25 -24.43
N ASP A 112 21.27 -15.33 -25.22
CA ASP A 112 22.41 -15.71 -26.06
C ASP A 112 22.23 -15.18 -27.49
N ALA A 113 23.24 -14.49 -28.00
CA ALA A 113 23.28 -14.02 -29.38
C ALA A 113 24.73 -14.00 -29.89
N GLY A 114 24.95 -14.46 -31.13
CA GLY A 114 26.29 -14.46 -31.74
C GLY A 114 27.34 -15.28 -30.97
N GLY A 115 26.92 -16.27 -30.18
CA GLY A 115 27.81 -17.08 -29.34
C GLY A 115 28.25 -16.39 -28.04
N GLN A 116 27.61 -15.28 -27.66
CA GLN A 116 27.86 -14.56 -26.41
C GLN A 116 26.57 -14.45 -25.59
N ARG A 117 26.73 -14.46 -24.26
CA ARG A 117 25.69 -14.07 -23.32
C ARG A 117 25.62 -12.54 -23.29
N ILE A 118 24.48 -11.98 -23.66
CA ILE A 118 24.21 -10.54 -23.64
C ILE A 118 23.29 -10.24 -22.46
N GLU A 119 23.58 -9.17 -21.73
CA GLU A 119 22.77 -8.68 -20.63
C GLU A 119 22.33 -7.24 -20.91
N LYS A 120 21.07 -6.93 -20.64
CA LYS A 120 20.55 -5.56 -20.66
C LYS A 120 19.79 -5.29 -19.38
N THR A 121 19.99 -4.10 -18.83
CA THR A 121 19.35 -3.68 -17.59
C THR A 121 18.50 -2.45 -17.77
N ARG A 122 17.49 -2.32 -16.92
CA ARG A 122 16.70 -1.11 -16.71
C ARG A 122 16.52 -0.88 -15.22
N ALA A 123 16.73 0.34 -14.75
CA ALA A 123 16.51 0.68 -13.35
C ALA A 123 15.02 0.66 -12.99
N LEU A 124 14.73 0.23 -11.78
CA LEU A 124 13.41 0.27 -11.13
C LEU A 124 13.64 0.63 -9.66
N THR A 125 12.75 1.41 -9.06
CA THR A 125 12.73 1.62 -7.60
C THR A 125 11.54 0.87 -6.98
N ILE A 126 11.82 -0.03 -6.04
CA ILE A 126 10.78 -0.69 -5.23
C ILE A 126 10.49 0.18 -4.01
N LEU A 127 9.26 0.64 -3.92
CA LEU A 127 8.79 1.56 -2.88
C LEU A 127 8.12 0.79 -1.74
N GLU A 128 8.09 1.42 -0.57
CA GLU A 128 7.29 0.90 0.53
C GLU A 128 5.80 0.80 0.13
N SER A 129 5.17 -0.31 0.51
CA SER A 129 3.72 -0.45 0.41
C SER A 129 3.04 0.38 1.50
N SER A 130 2.08 1.21 1.11
CA SER A 130 1.17 1.91 2.00
C SER A 130 -0.26 1.59 1.57
N PRO A 131 -0.72 0.33 1.79
CA PRO A 131 -2.04 -0.07 1.36
C PRO A 131 -3.08 0.71 2.16
N GLU A 132 -4.12 1.14 1.46
CA GLU A 132 -5.25 1.85 2.03
C GLU A 132 -6.49 0.97 1.96
N MET A 133 -7.40 1.19 2.91
CA MET A 133 -8.73 0.58 2.89
C MET A 133 -9.73 1.60 3.43
N PHE A 134 -10.90 1.63 2.82
CA PHE A 134 -11.96 2.57 3.17
C PHE A 134 -13.28 1.85 3.40
N LEU A 135 -14.07 2.33 4.35
CA LEU A 135 -15.43 1.85 4.59
C LEU A 135 -16.44 2.79 3.93
N VAL A 136 -17.40 2.23 3.17
CA VAL A 136 -18.47 2.96 2.50
C VAL A 136 -19.81 2.24 2.69
N GLY A 137 -20.93 2.94 2.83
CA GLY A 137 -22.22 2.29 2.97
C GLY A 137 -23.36 3.19 3.37
N GLY A 138 -24.59 2.84 2.99
CA GLY A 138 -25.80 3.54 3.43
C GLY A 138 -26.02 3.47 4.95
N SER A 139 -25.43 2.47 5.60
CA SER A 139 -25.42 2.31 7.05
C SER A 139 -24.43 3.22 7.78
N THR A 140 -23.57 3.97 7.09
CA THR A 140 -22.52 4.81 7.71
C THR A 140 -22.60 6.27 7.29
N GLY A 141 -21.75 7.12 7.86
CA GLY A 141 -21.69 8.55 7.53
C GLY A 141 -21.35 8.83 6.06
N ALA A 142 -20.61 7.94 5.41
CA ALA A 142 -20.20 8.08 4.02
C ALA A 142 -21.34 7.92 3.01
N GLY A 143 -22.42 7.19 3.36
CA GLY A 143 -23.40 6.76 2.37
C GLY A 143 -22.78 5.84 1.31
N TRP A 144 -23.49 5.62 0.20
CA TRP A 144 -22.97 4.86 -0.95
C TRP A 144 -22.11 5.72 -1.90
N GLU A 145 -21.35 6.65 -1.33
CA GLU A 145 -20.52 7.63 -2.06
C GLU A 145 -19.03 7.30 -1.89
N PRO A 146 -18.39 6.58 -2.84
CA PRO A 146 -16.99 6.19 -2.73
C PRO A 146 -16.00 7.32 -2.40
N PRO A 147 -16.14 8.56 -2.96
CA PRO A 147 -15.27 9.67 -2.58
C PRO A 147 -15.33 10.02 -1.08
N LEU A 148 -16.48 9.79 -0.44
CA LEU A 148 -16.74 10.03 0.98
C LEU A 148 -16.42 8.82 1.86
N ALA A 149 -15.94 7.71 1.28
CA ALA A 149 -15.56 6.52 2.03
C ALA A 149 -14.51 6.89 3.10
N THR A 150 -14.70 6.31 4.29
CA THR A 150 -13.97 6.68 5.50
C THR A 150 -12.73 5.81 5.64
N PRO A 151 -11.54 6.39 5.85
CA PRO A 151 -10.31 5.62 5.91
C PRO A 151 -10.29 4.70 7.13
N MET A 152 -9.80 3.49 6.93
CA MET A 152 -9.49 2.54 7.99
C MET A 152 -7.99 2.62 8.34
N PHE A 153 -7.65 2.19 9.54
CA PHE A 153 -6.27 2.18 10.03
C PHE A 153 -5.68 0.78 9.97
N LEU A 154 -4.41 0.68 9.62
CA LEU A 154 -3.65 -0.55 9.81
C LEU A 154 -3.42 -0.78 11.30
N TYR A 155 -3.93 -1.90 11.84
CA TYR A 155 -3.74 -2.25 13.25
C TYR A 155 -2.70 -3.37 13.45
N ASN A 156 -2.15 -3.90 12.35
CA ASN A 156 -0.96 -4.74 12.34
C ASN A 156 0.07 -4.15 11.36
N SER A 157 1.23 -3.73 11.87
CA SER A 157 2.26 -3.06 11.08
C SER A 157 3.07 -3.99 10.17
N GLU A 158 3.03 -5.31 10.41
CA GLU A 158 3.84 -6.29 9.68
C GLU A 158 3.12 -6.82 8.45
N SER A 159 1.84 -7.16 8.58
CA SER A 159 1.10 -7.83 7.50
C SER A 159 0.57 -6.85 6.43
N LYS A 160 0.34 -5.58 6.80
CA LYS A 160 -0.17 -4.51 5.92
C LYS A 160 -1.48 -4.88 5.18
N ASP A 161 -2.25 -5.81 5.72
CA ASP A 161 -3.49 -6.36 5.16
C ASP A 161 -4.69 -6.28 6.13
N LYS A 162 -4.42 -5.86 7.37
CA LYS A 162 -5.37 -5.85 8.49
C LYS A 162 -5.76 -4.44 8.85
N PHE A 163 -7.02 -4.13 8.58
CA PHE A 163 -7.57 -2.79 8.73
C PHE A 163 -8.65 -2.75 9.80
N GLU A 164 -8.70 -1.66 10.55
CA GLU A 164 -9.68 -1.42 11.62
C GLU A 164 -10.28 -0.02 11.50
N ILE A 165 -11.57 0.09 11.83
CA ILE A 165 -12.25 1.37 12.05
C ILE A 165 -13.27 1.22 13.17
N PHE A 166 -13.48 2.31 13.90
CA PHE A 166 -14.62 2.47 14.79
C PHE A 166 -15.68 3.33 14.11
N GLU A 167 -16.88 2.79 13.92
CA GLU A 167 -17.93 3.43 13.11
C GLU A 167 -19.31 3.23 13.74
N TYR A 168 -20.18 4.23 13.61
CA TYR A 168 -21.59 4.04 13.95
C TYR A 168 -22.35 3.49 12.75
N ILE A 169 -22.93 2.29 12.91
CA ILE A 169 -23.58 1.56 11.82
C ILE A 169 -25.06 1.40 12.15
N THR A 170 -25.93 1.75 11.19
CA THR A 170 -27.38 1.49 11.31
C THR A 170 -27.79 0.19 10.63
N ALA A 171 -28.71 -0.55 11.25
CA ALA A 171 -29.25 -1.80 10.72
C ALA A 171 -30.13 -1.58 9.48
N ASP A 172 -30.79 -0.42 9.39
CA ASP A 172 -31.73 -0.07 8.32
C ASP A 172 -31.07 0.64 7.11
N GLY A 173 -29.76 0.90 7.17
CA GLY A 173 -29.04 1.65 6.13
C GLY A 173 -28.65 0.84 4.89
N GLY A 174 -29.04 -0.43 4.80
CA GLY A 174 -28.74 -1.30 3.66
C GLY A 174 -27.32 -1.85 3.62
N GLY A 175 -26.52 -1.60 4.67
CA GLY A 175 -25.20 -2.17 4.88
C GLY A 175 -24.03 -1.29 4.43
N PHE A 176 -22.86 -1.91 4.35
CA PHE A 176 -21.60 -1.30 3.95
C PHE A 176 -20.70 -2.29 3.18
N LYS A 177 -19.62 -1.76 2.61
CA LYS A 177 -18.55 -2.45 1.86
C LYS A 177 -17.20 -1.82 2.18
N PHE A 178 -16.12 -2.45 1.73
CA PHE A 178 -14.77 -1.92 1.79
C PHE A 178 -14.23 -1.61 0.39
N LEU A 179 -13.51 -0.50 0.25
CA LEU A 179 -12.92 -0.05 -1.01
C LEU A 179 -11.40 0.06 -0.85
N PRO A 180 -10.60 -0.49 -1.78
CA PRO A 180 -9.14 -0.31 -1.75
C PRO A 180 -8.69 1.08 -2.24
N ASP A 181 -9.45 1.72 -3.13
CA ASP A 181 -9.03 2.97 -3.82
C ASP A 181 -10.16 4.00 -3.97
N LYS A 182 -11.16 3.95 -3.08
CA LYS A 182 -12.39 4.78 -3.17
C LYS A 182 -13.10 4.68 -4.52
N THR A 183 -12.95 3.56 -5.23
CA THR A 183 -13.77 3.19 -6.37
C THR A 183 -14.48 1.87 -6.09
N TRP A 184 -15.39 1.47 -6.97
CA TRP A 184 -16.04 0.16 -6.88
C TRP A 184 -15.18 -0.97 -7.45
N ASP A 185 -14.08 -0.64 -8.13
CA ASP A 185 -13.18 -1.62 -8.71
C ASP A 185 -12.49 -2.38 -7.57
N ASN A 186 -12.55 -3.71 -7.62
CA ASN A 186 -11.98 -4.58 -6.60
C ASN A 186 -12.50 -4.33 -5.17
N ALA A 187 -13.72 -3.77 -5.02
CA ALA A 187 -14.38 -3.62 -3.73
C ALA A 187 -14.61 -4.97 -3.04
N TYR A 188 -14.61 -4.96 -1.71
CA TYR A 188 -14.92 -6.12 -0.89
C TYR A 188 -16.32 -5.97 -0.30
N GLY A 189 -17.12 -7.03 -0.46
CA GLY A 189 -18.43 -7.15 0.15
C GLY A 189 -18.59 -8.47 0.90
N LEU A 190 -19.83 -8.80 1.23
CA LEU A 190 -20.18 -10.04 1.92
C LEU A 190 -19.82 -11.25 1.05
N GLY A 191 -19.06 -12.18 1.65
CA GLY A 191 -18.73 -13.47 1.08
C GLY A 191 -19.86 -14.50 1.19
N ALA A 192 -19.50 -15.77 1.01
CA ALA A 192 -20.48 -16.86 1.02
C ALA A 192 -21.18 -17.05 2.39
N SER A 193 -20.55 -16.61 3.47
CA SER A 193 -21.08 -16.64 4.83
C SER A 193 -20.71 -15.38 5.62
N ALA A 194 -21.44 -15.10 6.70
CA ALA A 194 -21.09 -14.04 7.63
C ALA A 194 -19.63 -14.21 8.13
N GLY A 195 -18.91 -13.09 8.23
CA GLY A 195 -17.49 -13.05 8.59
C GLY A 195 -16.52 -13.33 7.44
N THR A 196 -17.00 -13.65 6.24
CA THR A 196 -16.15 -13.84 5.04
C THR A 196 -16.36 -12.71 4.03
N LEU A 197 -15.32 -12.40 3.26
CA LEU A 197 -15.32 -11.38 2.22
C LEU A 197 -15.30 -12.00 0.82
N LEU A 198 -15.95 -11.32 -0.12
CA LEU A 198 -15.79 -11.54 -1.55
C LEU A 198 -15.26 -10.25 -2.19
N GLN A 199 -14.12 -10.34 -2.86
CA GLN A 199 -13.54 -9.24 -3.63
C GLN A 199 -14.17 -9.18 -5.01
N ALA A 200 -15.36 -8.58 -5.09
CA ALA A 200 -16.07 -8.34 -6.32
C ALA A 200 -16.97 -7.10 -6.16
N GLY A 201 -17.01 -6.24 -7.18
CA GLY A 201 -17.81 -5.01 -7.14
C GLY A 201 -19.31 -5.28 -6.89
N ASP A 202 -19.81 -6.42 -7.34
CA ASP A 202 -21.20 -6.88 -7.19
C ASP A 202 -21.43 -7.79 -5.96
N ALA A 203 -20.43 -7.99 -5.09
CA ALA A 203 -20.59 -8.72 -3.84
C ALA A 203 -21.72 -8.13 -2.98
N GLY A 204 -22.32 -8.93 -2.11
CA GLY A 204 -23.39 -8.46 -1.21
C GLY A 204 -22.91 -7.37 -0.25
N ASN A 205 -23.85 -6.70 0.41
CA ASN A 205 -23.51 -5.73 1.45
C ASN A 205 -23.36 -6.43 2.81
N ILE A 206 -22.42 -5.96 3.62
CA ILE A 206 -22.29 -6.40 5.02
C ILE A 206 -23.29 -5.62 5.86
N THR A 207 -24.06 -6.29 6.71
CA THR A 207 -25.14 -5.69 7.52
C THR A 207 -24.94 -5.98 9.00
N VAL A 208 -25.55 -5.16 9.85
CA VAL A 208 -25.65 -5.39 11.30
C VAL A 208 -27.13 -5.58 11.68
N GLU A 209 -27.39 -6.35 12.74
CA GLU A 209 -28.75 -6.57 13.23
C GLU A 209 -29.29 -5.40 14.05
N GLU A 210 -28.40 -4.68 14.73
CA GLU A 210 -28.76 -3.57 15.61
C GLU A 210 -27.97 -2.31 15.27
N ASN A 211 -28.61 -1.16 15.44
CA ASN A 211 -27.89 0.11 15.48
C ASN A 211 -26.86 0.08 16.61
N GLY A 212 -25.67 0.63 16.35
CA GLY A 212 -24.63 0.67 17.37
C GLY A 212 -23.32 1.25 16.87
N PHE A 213 -22.44 1.49 17.82
CA PHE A 213 -21.05 1.78 17.54
C PHE A 213 -20.29 0.46 17.46
N TYR A 214 -19.59 0.23 16.36
CA TYR A 214 -18.89 -1.02 16.10
C TYR A 214 -17.41 -0.77 15.90
N ARG A 215 -16.59 -1.67 16.44
CA ARG A 215 -15.27 -1.94 15.91
C ARG A 215 -15.45 -2.86 14.71
N VAL A 216 -14.99 -2.41 13.55
CA VAL A 216 -15.00 -3.17 12.31
C VAL A 216 -13.56 -3.50 11.96
N ARG A 217 -13.24 -4.78 11.84
CA ARG A 217 -11.95 -5.26 11.34
C ARG A 217 -12.14 -5.99 10.02
N MET A 218 -11.15 -5.88 9.14
CA MET A 218 -11.06 -6.70 7.96
C MET A 218 -9.63 -7.20 7.74
N ASP A 219 -9.52 -8.40 7.18
CA ASP A 219 -8.27 -9.05 6.78
C ASP A 219 -8.33 -9.31 5.28
N ALA A 220 -7.49 -8.59 4.52
CA ALA A 220 -7.48 -8.63 3.06
C ALA A 220 -6.80 -9.89 2.52
N GLU A 221 -5.91 -10.51 3.30
CA GLU A 221 -5.24 -11.76 2.94
C GLU A 221 -6.16 -12.96 3.21
N ALA A 222 -6.73 -13.03 4.43
CA ALA A 222 -7.62 -14.11 4.82
C ALA A 222 -9.03 -13.99 4.23
N LEU A 223 -9.38 -12.84 3.64
CA LEU A 223 -10.71 -12.49 3.15
C LEU A 223 -11.78 -12.66 4.24
N THR A 224 -11.55 -12.05 5.41
CA THR A 224 -12.49 -12.10 6.53
C THR A 224 -12.77 -10.73 7.11
N TYR A 225 -13.87 -10.61 7.86
CA TYR A 225 -14.18 -9.42 8.64
C TYR A 225 -14.78 -9.79 10.00
N ASP A 226 -14.57 -8.92 11.00
CA ASP A 226 -15.13 -9.03 12.34
C ASP A 226 -15.91 -7.77 12.70
N LEU A 227 -17.06 -7.95 13.34
CA LEU A 227 -17.90 -6.85 13.84
C LEU A 227 -18.14 -7.05 15.33
N LEU A 228 -17.61 -6.11 16.11
CA LEU A 228 -17.82 -6.08 17.55
C LEU A 228 -18.58 -4.80 17.91
N LYS A 229 -19.82 -4.94 18.39
CA LYS A 229 -20.54 -3.83 18.99
C LYS A 229 -19.83 -3.42 20.29
N VAL A 230 -19.52 -2.14 20.44
CA VAL A 230 -18.75 -1.64 21.58
C VAL A 230 -19.51 -0.61 22.40
N THR A 231 -19.25 -0.62 23.71
CA THR A 231 -19.54 0.48 24.64
C THR A 231 -18.23 1.05 25.16
N TRP A 232 -18.24 2.33 25.50
CA TRP A 232 -17.08 3.02 26.05
C TRP A 232 -17.35 3.50 27.47
N GLY A 233 -16.31 3.49 28.30
CA GLY A 233 -16.35 3.96 29.67
C GLY A 233 -15.05 4.65 30.08
N ILE A 234 -15.10 5.39 31.19
CA ILE A 234 -13.92 5.91 31.88
C ILE A 234 -13.44 4.90 32.94
N VAL A 235 -12.14 4.79 33.16
CA VAL A 235 -11.53 3.89 34.15
C VAL A 235 -10.29 4.54 34.76
N GLY A 236 -9.96 4.21 36.00
CA GLY A 236 -8.73 4.65 36.66
C GLY A 236 -8.93 5.08 38.11
N ASP A 237 -7.84 5.42 38.80
CA ASP A 237 -7.85 5.85 40.22
C ASP A 237 -8.79 7.04 40.49
N ALA A 238 -8.98 7.90 39.49
CA ALA A 238 -9.91 9.01 39.56
C ALA A 238 -11.39 8.58 39.56
N THR A 239 -11.70 7.35 39.16
CA THR A 239 -13.06 6.84 38.93
C THR A 239 -13.53 5.93 40.06
N ALA A 240 -14.85 5.78 40.24
CA ALA A 240 -15.42 4.99 41.32
C ALA A 240 -15.06 3.49 41.29
N GLY A 241 -14.85 2.95 40.07
CA GLY A 241 -14.48 1.54 39.85
C GLY A 241 -12.97 1.27 39.84
N GLY A 242 -12.14 2.29 40.07
CA GLY A 242 -10.68 2.16 39.97
C GLY A 242 -10.24 1.62 38.61
N TRP A 243 -9.20 0.78 38.60
CA TRP A 243 -8.70 0.10 37.39
C TRP A 243 -9.47 -1.18 37.03
N ASP A 244 -10.32 -1.67 37.93
CA ASP A 244 -11.04 -2.93 37.79
C ASP A 244 -12.27 -2.80 36.89
N GLN A 245 -13.04 -1.72 37.05
CA GLN A 245 -14.31 -1.53 36.36
C GLN A 245 -14.45 -0.14 35.73
N SER A 246 -14.87 -0.13 34.47
CA SER A 246 -15.22 1.07 33.74
C SER A 246 -16.56 1.63 34.20
N THR A 247 -16.65 2.96 34.29
CA THR A 247 -17.92 3.67 34.41
C THR A 247 -18.41 4.03 33.01
N ASP A 248 -19.58 3.52 32.63
CA ASP A 248 -20.10 3.63 31.26
C ASP A 248 -20.37 5.08 30.85
N MET A 249 -19.98 5.41 29.62
CA MET A 249 -20.34 6.65 28.94
C MET A 249 -21.59 6.42 28.08
N MET A 250 -22.35 7.48 27.85
CA MET A 250 -23.47 7.50 26.92
C MET A 250 -23.00 7.91 25.52
N PHE A 251 -23.34 7.13 24.50
CA PHE A 251 -23.15 7.55 23.12
C PHE A 251 -24.13 8.66 22.75
N GLU A 252 -23.63 9.81 22.34
CA GLU A 252 -24.40 10.97 21.85
C GLU A 252 -24.01 11.26 20.39
N GLY A 253 -24.23 10.29 19.52
CA GLY A 253 -23.82 10.37 18.12
C GLY A 253 -24.79 9.72 17.14
N GLY A 254 -24.26 9.42 15.95
CA GLY A 254 -25.00 8.87 14.82
C GLY A 254 -24.06 8.65 13.63
N LYS A 255 -24.61 8.46 12.43
CA LYS A 255 -23.79 8.31 11.22
C LYS A 255 -22.94 9.57 11.01
N GLY A 256 -21.62 9.43 11.03
CA GLY A 256 -20.69 10.57 10.91
C GLY A 256 -20.42 11.34 12.20
N THR A 257 -21.01 10.97 13.33
CA THR A 257 -20.82 11.64 14.64
C THR A 257 -20.49 10.61 15.71
N TYR A 258 -19.28 10.71 16.28
CA TYR A 258 -18.65 9.63 17.05
C TYR A 258 -18.40 10.01 18.53
N THR A 259 -19.32 10.76 19.13
CA THR A 259 -19.12 11.35 20.46
C THR A 259 -19.77 10.51 21.57
N TRP A 260 -19.01 10.28 22.64
CA TRP A 260 -19.45 9.67 23.89
C TRP A 260 -19.32 10.68 25.01
N LYS A 261 -20.26 10.68 25.97
CA LYS A 261 -20.28 11.64 27.07
C LYS A 261 -20.59 11.01 28.42
N ILE A 262 -20.06 11.62 29.47
CA ILE A 262 -20.42 11.33 30.85
C ILE A 262 -20.26 12.57 31.72
N THR A 263 -21.16 12.75 32.69
CA THR A 263 -20.92 13.61 33.85
C THR A 263 -20.59 12.72 35.04
N ALA A 264 -19.39 12.87 35.61
CA ALA A 264 -18.91 12.01 36.69
C ALA A 264 -18.25 12.82 37.82
N ASN A 265 -18.38 12.33 39.06
CA ASN A 265 -17.57 12.82 40.17
C ASN A 265 -16.24 12.06 40.16
N LEU A 266 -15.14 12.80 40.03
CA LEU A 266 -13.79 12.26 39.98
C LEU A 266 -13.00 12.62 41.23
N SER A 267 -12.10 11.73 41.62
CA SER A 267 -11.02 12.00 42.58
C SER A 267 -9.73 12.38 41.85
N GLU A 268 -8.72 12.81 42.60
CA GLU A 268 -7.37 12.98 42.05
C GLU A 268 -6.79 11.62 41.67
N GLY A 269 -6.19 11.52 40.48
CA GLY A 269 -5.59 10.27 40.01
C GLY A 269 -5.60 10.13 38.49
N GLY A 270 -5.12 8.98 38.02
CA GLY A 270 -5.10 8.66 36.59
C GLY A 270 -6.49 8.27 36.06
N LEU A 271 -6.76 8.62 34.80
CA LEU A 271 -7.94 8.26 34.04
C LEU A 271 -7.54 7.74 32.65
N LYS A 272 -8.32 6.79 32.13
CA LYS A 272 -8.29 6.31 30.75
C LYS A 272 -9.70 6.10 30.22
N PHE A 273 -9.82 6.00 28.91
CA PHE A 273 -11.03 5.49 28.25
C PHE A 273 -10.84 4.02 27.89
N ARG A 274 -11.85 3.19 28.08
CA ARG A 274 -11.76 1.74 27.85
C ARG A 274 -13.06 1.23 27.24
N TYR A 275 -12.98 0.42 26.19
CA TYR A 275 -14.17 -0.17 25.59
C TYR A 275 -14.42 -1.60 26.08
N ASN A 276 -15.70 -1.96 26.19
CA ASN A 276 -16.19 -3.27 26.64
C ASN A 276 -15.55 -3.80 27.94
N ASN A 277 -15.12 -2.90 28.84
CA ASN A 277 -14.45 -3.22 30.10
C ASN A 277 -13.21 -4.13 29.95
N ALA A 278 -12.58 -4.14 28.77
CA ALA A 278 -11.44 -5.00 28.44
C ALA A 278 -10.16 -4.18 28.29
N TRP A 279 -9.00 -4.76 28.63
CA TRP A 279 -7.72 -4.08 28.46
C TRP A 279 -7.15 -4.19 27.06
N ASP A 280 -7.42 -5.31 26.40
CA ASP A 280 -7.02 -5.65 25.05
C ASP A 280 -8.00 -6.64 24.41
N PHE A 281 -7.92 -6.77 23.09
CA PHE A 281 -8.51 -7.85 22.31
C PHE A 281 -7.44 -8.37 21.36
N ASP A 282 -6.98 -9.60 21.59
CA ASP A 282 -5.89 -10.24 20.82
C ASP A 282 -4.60 -9.41 20.85
N ASP A 283 -4.14 -9.05 22.06
CA ASP A 283 -2.95 -8.22 22.32
C ASP A 283 -3.00 -6.80 21.74
N ILE A 284 -4.14 -6.37 21.20
CA ILE A 284 -4.36 -5.01 20.69
C ILE A 284 -5.06 -4.20 21.78
N PRO A 285 -4.47 -3.06 22.24
CA PRO A 285 -5.04 -2.29 23.33
C PRO A 285 -6.50 -1.90 23.10
N ALA A 286 -7.33 -2.11 24.11
CA ALA A 286 -8.74 -1.75 24.13
C ALA A 286 -9.04 -0.47 24.93
N ASN A 287 -8.01 0.36 25.09
CA ASN A 287 -8.05 1.56 25.91
C ASN A 287 -7.28 2.72 25.26
N LEU A 288 -7.73 3.94 25.52
CA LEU A 288 -7.14 5.18 25.06
C LEU A 288 -6.67 6.03 26.25
N GLY A 289 -5.57 6.75 26.02
CA GLY A 289 -5.00 7.71 26.97
C GLY A 289 -4.00 8.63 26.28
N GLY A 290 -3.24 9.40 27.05
CA GLY A 290 -2.26 10.36 26.57
C GLY A 290 -2.79 11.79 26.50
N ASP A 291 -2.45 12.52 25.45
CA ASP A 291 -2.87 13.91 25.25
C ASP A 291 -4.35 13.95 24.85
N GLU A 292 -5.16 14.76 25.53
CA GLU A 292 -6.60 14.92 25.23
C GLU A 292 -6.85 15.36 23.78
N SER A 293 -5.92 16.07 23.15
CA SER A 293 -6.03 16.50 21.75
C SER A 293 -5.57 15.45 20.74
N ASN A 294 -4.95 14.35 21.20
CA ASN A 294 -4.44 13.27 20.37
C ASN A 294 -4.29 11.98 21.19
N LEU A 295 -5.42 11.36 21.51
CA LEU A 295 -5.46 10.13 22.28
C LEU A 295 -4.86 8.97 21.47
N THR A 296 -4.16 8.09 22.17
CA THR A 296 -3.49 6.93 21.55
C THR A 296 -3.89 5.63 22.21
N TRP A 297 -3.94 4.57 21.41
CA TRP A 297 -4.15 3.20 21.90
C TRP A 297 -3.06 2.81 22.89
N GLY A 298 -3.47 2.39 24.09
CA GLY A 298 -2.54 2.04 25.16
C GLY A 298 -1.75 3.23 25.73
N GLY A 299 -2.10 4.47 25.39
CA GLY A 299 -1.40 5.69 25.81
C GLY A 299 -1.29 5.85 27.33
N SER A 300 -0.53 6.83 27.82
CA SER A 300 -0.39 7.06 29.27
C SER A 300 -1.71 7.45 29.93
N ASN A 301 -1.76 7.41 31.26
CA ASN A 301 -2.92 7.92 31.99
C ASN A 301 -3.09 9.43 31.75
N ILE A 302 -4.34 9.90 31.80
CA ILE A 302 -4.71 11.31 31.84
C ILE A 302 -4.85 11.71 33.30
N ASP A 303 -4.13 12.74 33.73
CA ASP A 303 -4.08 13.13 35.15
C ASP A 303 -5.24 14.05 35.54
N ILE A 304 -6.10 13.58 36.44
CA ILE A 304 -7.09 14.41 37.12
C ILE A 304 -6.45 15.04 38.35
N THR A 305 -6.21 16.34 38.29
CA THR A 305 -5.40 17.07 39.30
C THR A 305 -6.19 17.62 40.47
N SER A 306 -7.53 17.54 40.45
CA SER A 306 -8.36 17.96 41.57
C SER A 306 -9.69 17.21 41.58
N ALA A 307 -10.16 16.82 42.77
CA ALA A 307 -11.47 16.19 42.89
C ALA A 307 -12.62 17.14 42.51
N GLY A 308 -13.70 16.62 41.94
CA GLY A 308 -14.91 17.37 41.64
C GLY A 308 -15.80 16.70 40.59
N THR A 309 -16.85 17.41 40.16
CA THR A 309 -17.72 16.97 39.08
C THR A 309 -17.17 17.44 37.74
N TYR A 310 -17.08 16.52 36.78
CA TYR A 310 -16.56 16.77 35.43
C TYR A 310 -17.59 16.40 34.37
N ASN A 311 -17.65 17.19 33.31
CA ASN A 311 -18.24 16.81 32.03
C ASN A 311 -17.11 16.31 31.12
N ILE A 312 -17.23 15.07 30.66
CA ILE A 312 -16.21 14.40 29.85
C ILE A 312 -16.83 14.03 28.51
N GLU A 313 -16.16 14.41 27.43
CA GLU A 313 -16.48 13.98 26.07
C GLU A 313 -15.30 13.17 25.50
N LEU A 314 -15.60 12.06 24.83
CA LEU A 314 -14.66 11.27 24.02
C LEU A 314 -15.16 11.31 22.57
N ASN A 315 -14.31 11.72 21.64
CA ASN A 315 -14.60 11.75 20.22
C ASN A 315 -13.75 10.69 19.51
N LEU A 316 -14.41 9.74 18.85
CA LEU A 316 -13.78 8.64 18.11
C LEU A 316 -13.80 8.87 16.60
N SER A 317 -13.62 10.12 16.15
CA SER A 317 -13.56 10.44 14.73
C SER A 317 -12.41 9.67 14.05
N PRO A 318 -12.63 9.12 12.84
CA PRO A 318 -11.58 8.52 12.01
C PRO A 318 -10.47 9.49 11.60
N ALA A 319 -10.60 10.80 11.86
CA ALA A 319 -9.51 11.77 11.67
C ALA A 319 -8.52 11.80 12.85
N GLY A 320 -8.87 11.19 13.98
CA GLY A 320 -8.09 11.22 15.21
C GLY A 320 -8.99 11.25 16.44
N TYR A 321 -8.54 10.62 17.52
CA TYR A 321 -9.30 10.49 18.75
C TYR A 321 -8.94 11.61 19.72
N THR A 322 -9.96 12.24 20.29
CA THR A 322 -9.78 13.35 21.24
C THR A 322 -10.71 13.20 22.43
N ALA A 323 -10.36 13.87 23.52
CA ALA A 323 -11.21 14.03 24.68
C ALA A 323 -11.32 15.51 25.07
N LYS A 324 -12.34 15.79 25.85
CA LYS A 324 -12.54 17.06 26.52
C LYS A 324 -12.95 16.78 27.96
N ILE A 325 -12.12 17.13 28.92
CA ILE A 325 -12.37 16.87 30.35
C ILE A 325 -12.51 18.21 31.08
N GLU A 326 -13.75 18.64 31.31
CA GLU A 326 -14.05 19.94 31.91
C GLU A 326 -14.66 19.81 33.30
N LYS A 327 -14.02 20.44 34.29
CA LYS A 327 -14.59 20.57 35.63
C LYS A 327 -15.77 21.56 35.59
N GLN A 328 -16.87 21.21 36.26
CA GLN A 328 -18.03 22.09 36.46
C GLN A 328 -17.73 23.27 37.38
#